data_AF-A0A3N5UUA3-F1
#
_entry.id   AF-A0A3N5UUA3-F1
#
_cell.length_a   1.000
_cell.length_b   1.000
_cell.length_c   1.000
_cell.angle_alpha   90.00
_cell.angle_beta   90.00
_cell.angle_gamma   90.00
#
_symmetry.space_group_name_H-M   'P 1'
#
loop_
_entity.id
_entity.type
_entity.pdbx_description
1 polymer ?
#
loop_
_entity_poly.entity_id
_entity_poly.type
_entity_poly.pdbx_seq_one_letter_code
_entity_poly.pdbx_strand_id
1 'polypeptide(L)'
;MSKLDWLTQEIDGLKEQGLYNRIRTIGSAQGAWLTVDGKHVLNFCSNNYLGLANHPKIVEAAKEATEKYGVGPAAVRSIAGTMDLHVQLEQRLAKFKGAEDVITFQSGFTANLGTISALVGKEDVIFSDRLNHASIIDGSRLSGAKIIPYEHNDPSALEEAIKEHASSYRRALIITDGVFSMDGDIAPLPALVEVAKKYDILFMVDDAHGEGVLGKGGRGIVDHFGLHGKIDIEIGTMSKAFGVMGGIVAGNKIIIEWLRQRGRPFMFSSAVTAP
;
A
#
# COMPACT_ATOMS: atom_id res chain seq x y z
N MET A 1 -2.88 42.88 -2.77
CA MET A 1 -3.02 41.48 -2.35
C MET A 1 -2.50 40.59 -3.46
N SER A 2 -1.53 39.72 -3.16
CA SER A 2 -1.05 38.67 -4.06
C SER A 2 -2.01 37.49 -4.05
N LYS A 3 -2.09 36.77 -5.18
CA LYS A 3 -2.83 35.49 -5.27
C LYS A 3 -2.33 34.40 -4.30
N LEU A 4 -1.17 34.63 -3.66
CA LEU A 4 -0.55 33.72 -2.70
C LEU A 4 -0.72 34.17 -1.24
N ASP A 5 -1.34 35.33 -0.97
CA ASP A 5 -1.43 35.87 0.40
C ASP A 5 -2.16 34.89 1.35
N TRP A 6 -3.19 34.19 0.85
CA TRP A 6 -3.91 33.17 1.62
C TRP A 6 -3.00 31.99 2.01
N LEU A 7 -2.03 31.59 1.18
CA LEU A 7 -1.09 30.51 1.51
C LEU A 7 -0.17 30.92 2.66
N THR A 8 0.28 32.18 2.67
CA THR A 8 1.06 32.71 3.80
C THR A 8 0.24 32.65 5.08
N GLN A 9 -1.03 33.05 5.03
CA GLN A 9 -1.95 32.98 6.18
C GLN A 9 -2.14 31.54 6.68
N GLU A 10 -2.36 30.57 5.79
CA GLU A 10 -2.47 29.16 6.15
C GLU A 10 -1.17 28.61 6.78
N ILE A 11 -0.01 28.96 6.21
CA ILE A 11 1.30 28.53 6.73
C ILE A 11 1.55 29.12 8.12
N ASP A 12 1.22 30.38 8.34
CA ASP A 12 1.39 31.02 9.65
C ASP A 12 0.39 30.44 10.67
N GLY A 13 -0.84 30.14 10.25
CA GLY A 13 -1.81 29.40 11.07
C GLY A 13 -1.28 28.03 11.52
N LEU A 14 -0.62 27.27 10.63
CA LEU A 14 0.02 26.00 11.01
C LEU A 14 1.13 26.21 12.07
N LYS A 15 1.89 27.30 12.00
CA LYS A 15 2.94 27.61 13.00
C LYS A 15 2.32 27.96 14.35
N GLU A 16 1.28 28.80 14.36
CA GLU A 16 0.58 29.20 15.58
C GLU A 16 -0.08 28.02 16.29
N GLN A 17 -0.61 27.06 15.53
CA GLN A 17 -1.23 25.84 16.06
C GLN A 17 -0.21 24.74 16.45
N GLY A 18 1.08 24.94 16.15
CA GLY A 18 2.11 23.92 16.38
C GLY A 18 2.03 22.72 15.42
N LEU A 19 1.30 22.85 14.31
CA LEU A 19 1.13 21.81 13.27
C LEU A 19 2.12 21.96 12.11
N TYR A 20 2.92 23.03 12.10
CA TYR A 20 3.94 23.23 11.07
C TYR A 20 5.04 22.16 11.16
N ASN A 21 5.07 21.27 10.17
CA ASN A 21 6.04 20.18 10.12
C ASN A 21 7.40 20.67 9.62
N ARG A 22 8.44 20.54 10.46
CA ARG A 22 9.83 20.80 10.07
C ARG A 22 10.48 19.51 9.56
N ILE A 23 10.67 19.44 8.24
CA ILE A 23 11.39 18.34 7.59
C ILE A 23 12.87 18.43 7.93
N ARG A 24 13.43 17.36 8.51
CA ARG A 24 14.86 17.23 8.84
C ARG A 24 15.62 16.53 7.72
N THR A 25 16.92 16.82 7.59
CA THR A 25 17.76 16.24 6.54
C THR A 25 18.62 15.11 7.10
N ILE A 26 18.54 13.94 6.45
CA ILE A 26 19.41 12.78 6.73
C ILE A 26 20.63 12.85 5.81
N GLY A 27 21.83 12.78 6.39
CA GLY A 27 23.12 12.84 5.69
C GLY A 27 23.93 11.54 5.73
N SER A 28 23.31 10.42 6.11
CA SER A 28 23.91 9.08 6.12
C SER A 28 23.00 8.08 5.41
N ALA A 29 23.52 6.88 5.13
CA ALA A 29 22.66 5.77 4.75
C ALA A 29 21.66 5.43 5.87
N GLN A 30 20.54 4.79 5.52
CA GLN A 30 19.50 4.41 6.47
C GLN A 30 19.97 3.26 7.38
N GLY A 31 19.62 3.31 8.67
CA GLY A 31 20.06 2.34 9.67
C GLY A 31 19.65 2.73 11.09
N ALA A 32 20.16 1.99 12.07
CA ALA A 32 19.93 2.30 13.48
C ALA A 32 20.54 3.66 13.87
N TRP A 33 21.75 3.95 13.42
CA TRP A 33 22.41 5.23 13.65
C TRP A 33 22.39 6.09 12.40
N LEU A 34 21.98 7.35 12.54
CA LEU A 34 21.88 8.32 11.46
C LEU A 34 22.70 9.59 11.74
N THR A 35 23.02 10.31 10.66
CA THR A 35 23.41 11.72 10.74
C THR A 35 22.21 12.58 10.34
N VAL A 36 21.59 13.28 11.29
CA VAL A 36 20.41 14.14 11.08
C VAL A 36 20.77 15.59 11.37
N ASP A 37 20.63 16.47 10.38
CA ASP A 37 21.03 17.90 10.47
C ASP A 37 22.47 18.05 11.01
N GLY A 38 23.38 17.18 10.57
CA GLY A 38 24.79 17.13 11.00
C GLY A 38 25.05 16.48 12.36
N LYS A 39 24.03 15.95 13.05
CA LYS A 39 24.16 15.32 14.37
C LYS A 39 24.02 13.80 14.31
N HIS A 40 24.87 13.09 15.03
CA HIS A 40 24.78 11.65 15.16
C HIS A 40 23.69 11.26 16.16
N VAL A 41 22.69 10.48 15.72
CA VAL A 41 21.51 10.12 16.51
C VAL A 41 21.07 8.68 16.29
N LEU A 42 20.41 8.09 17.30
CA LEU A 42 19.76 6.79 17.20
C LEU A 42 18.34 6.97 16.63
N ASN A 43 17.99 6.15 15.64
CA ASN A 43 16.75 6.24 14.88
C ASN A 43 15.70 5.25 15.41
N PHE A 44 14.59 5.79 15.90
CA PHE A 44 13.40 5.04 16.33
C PHE A 44 12.13 5.42 15.55
N CYS A 45 12.25 6.11 14.42
CA CYS A 45 11.10 6.64 13.68
C CYS A 45 11.03 6.20 12.21
N SER A 46 12.00 5.43 11.71
CA SER A 46 11.93 4.90 10.35
C SER A 46 11.13 3.60 10.27
N ASN A 47 10.58 3.34 9.08
CA ASN A 47 9.92 2.08 8.76
C ASN A 47 10.88 0.98 8.24
N ASN A 48 12.19 1.12 8.49
CA ASN A 48 13.22 0.15 8.09
C ASN A 48 13.26 -1.04 9.06
N TYR A 49 12.14 -1.75 9.22
CA TYR A 49 11.92 -2.72 10.30
C TYR A 49 12.98 -3.83 10.37
N LEU A 50 13.46 -4.28 9.20
CA LEU A 50 14.43 -5.37 9.08
C LEU A 50 15.87 -4.89 8.83
N GLY A 51 16.10 -3.57 8.78
CA GLY A 51 17.42 -3.02 8.47
C GLY A 51 17.88 -3.21 7.02
N LEU A 52 16.96 -3.53 6.09
CA LEU A 52 17.32 -3.88 4.71
C LEU A 52 17.67 -2.68 3.83
N ALA A 53 17.25 -1.46 4.19
CA ALA A 53 17.44 -0.27 3.37
C ALA A 53 18.90 0.10 3.05
N ASN A 54 19.87 -0.41 3.82
CA ASN A 54 21.30 -0.28 3.55
C ASN A 54 22.05 -1.61 3.75
N HIS A 55 21.35 -2.74 3.54
CA HIS A 55 21.99 -4.03 3.69
C HIS A 55 22.99 -4.27 2.55
N PRO A 56 24.23 -4.75 2.80
CA PRO A 56 25.29 -4.85 1.78
C PRO A 56 24.87 -5.62 0.52
N LYS A 57 24.08 -6.69 0.68
CA LYS A 57 23.55 -7.47 -0.47
C LYS A 57 22.54 -6.70 -1.31
N ILE A 58 21.76 -5.79 -0.71
CA ILE A 58 20.79 -4.96 -1.45
C ILE A 58 21.54 -3.89 -2.24
N VAL A 59 22.52 -3.24 -1.60
CA VAL A 59 23.39 -2.26 -2.26
C VAL A 59 24.15 -2.88 -3.44
N GLU A 60 24.66 -4.10 -3.30
CA GLU A 60 25.37 -4.75 -4.40
C GLU A 60 24.42 -5.13 -5.54
N ALA A 61 23.24 -5.67 -5.23
CA ALA A 61 22.22 -5.97 -6.25
C ALA A 61 21.76 -4.72 -7.02
N ALA A 62 21.65 -3.57 -6.34
CA ALA A 62 21.34 -2.28 -6.96
C ALA A 62 22.41 -1.84 -7.97
N LYS A 63 23.69 -1.96 -7.62
CA LYS A 63 24.81 -1.67 -8.53
C LYS A 63 24.81 -2.59 -9.75
N GLU A 64 24.66 -3.90 -9.54
CA GLU A 64 24.62 -4.88 -10.62
C GLU A 64 23.44 -4.61 -11.57
N ALA A 65 22.26 -4.28 -11.02
CA ALA A 65 21.10 -3.94 -11.81
C ALA A 65 21.33 -2.65 -12.61
N THR A 66 21.92 -1.63 -12.00
CA THR A 66 22.25 -0.36 -12.68
C THR A 66 23.23 -0.57 -13.83
N GLU A 67 24.29 -1.36 -13.63
CA GLU A 67 25.27 -1.66 -14.68
C GLU A 67 24.63 -2.40 -15.85
N LYS A 68 23.77 -3.38 -15.56
CA LYS A 68 23.16 -4.22 -16.60
C LYS A 68 22.01 -3.53 -17.35
N TYR A 69 21.17 -2.78 -16.64
CA TYR A 69 19.90 -2.28 -17.17
C TYR A 69 19.84 -0.76 -17.30
N GLY A 70 20.83 -0.04 -16.78
CA GLY A 70 20.77 1.40 -16.63
C GLY A 70 19.88 1.84 -15.46
N VAL A 71 19.73 3.15 -15.31
CA VAL A 71 19.07 3.78 -14.15
C VAL A 71 17.55 3.72 -14.16
N GLY A 72 16.92 3.39 -15.30
CA GLY A 72 15.46 3.32 -15.34
C GLY A 72 14.85 3.01 -16.70
N PRO A 73 13.54 2.72 -16.71
CA PRO A 73 12.83 2.16 -17.87
C PRO A 73 12.41 3.20 -18.92
N ALA A 74 12.40 4.50 -18.58
CA ALA A 74 12.00 5.62 -19.45
C ALA A 74 10.60 5.51 -20.13
N ALA A 75 9.76 4.57 -19.68
CA ALA A 75 8.43 4.34 -20.24
C ALA A 75 7.50 3.65 -19.23
N VAL A 76 6.20 3.68 -19.53
CA VAL A 76 5.16 2.90 -18.83
C VAL A 76 5.29 1.40 -19.14
N ARG A 77 4.81 0.54 -18.24
CA ARG A 77 4.87 -0.93 -18.40
C ARG A 77 4.23 -1.42 -19.70
N SER A 78 3.14 -0.79 -20.14
CA SER A 78 2.36 -1.19 -21.32
C SER A 78 2.98 -0.83 -22.68
N ILE A 79 4.04 -0.01 -22.73
CA ILE A 79 4.66 0.44 -23.99
C ILE A 79 6.07 -0.14 -24.12
N ALA A 80 7.02 0.38 -23.35
CA ALA A 80 8.44 0.00 -23.43
C ALA A 80 9.12 -0.04 -22.05
N GLY A 81 8.34 0.01 -20.96
CA GLY A 81 8.86 0.10 -19.60
C GLY A 81 8.97 -1.24 -18.86
N THR A 82 8.50 -2.34 -19.45
CA THR A 82 8.59 -3.66 -18.80
C THR A 82 9.95 -4.30 -19.04
N MET A 83 10.82 -4.17 -18.04
CA MET A 83 12.05 -4.96 -17.93
C MET A 83 11.78 -6.39 -17.43
N ASP A 84 12.64 -7.34 -17.77
CA ASP A 84 12.60 -8.73 -17.26
C ASP A 84 12.67 -8.78 -15.71
N LEU A 85 13.37 -7.85 -15.08
CA LEU A 85 13.41 -7.70 -13.62
C LEU A 85 12.01 -7.52 -13.00
N HIS A 86 11.11 -6.78 -13.65
CA HIS A 86 9.75 -6.60 -13.14
C HIS A 86 8.99 -7.92 -13.14
N VAL A 87 9.12 -8.70 -14.21
CA VAL A 87 8.44 -9.99 -14.35
C VAL A 87 8.99 -10.99 -13.32
N GLN A 88 10.32 -11.02 -13.15
CA GLN A 88 10.96 -11.87 -12.13
C GLN A 88 10.55 -11.46 -10.71
N LEU A 89 10.46 -10.15 -10.44
CA LEU A 89 10.01 -9.63 -9.15
C LEU A 89 8.56 -10.05 -8.87
N GLU A 90 7.63 -9.83 -9.82
CA GLU A 90 6.22 -10.20 -9.69
C GLU A 90 6.06 -11.71 -9.42
N GLN A 91 6.79 -12.57 -10.15
CA GLN A 91 6.79 -14.02 -9.91
C GLN A 91 7.33 -14.41 -8.53
N ARG A 92 8.42 -13.76 -8.09
CA ARG A 92 9.01 -14.03 -6.77
C ARG A 92 8.10 -13.55 -5.64
N LEU A 93 7.44 -12.42 -5.82
CA LEU A 93 6.46 -11.89 -4.87
C LEU A 93 5.23 -12.79 -4.80
N ALA A 94 4.69 -13.26 -5.92
CA ALA A 94 3.56 -14.20 -5.93
C ALA A 94 3.90 -15.47 -5.13
N LYS A 95 5.09 -16.05 -5.36
CA LYS A 95 5.58 -17.19 -4.58
C LYS A 95 5.81 -16.86 -3.09
N PHE A 96 6.31 -15.66 -2.78
CA PHE A 96 6.53 -15.23 -1.41
C PHE A 96 5.20 -15.12 -0.66
N LYS A 97 4.24 -14.37 -1.21
CA LYS A 97 2.91 -14.13 -0.63
C LYS A 97 2.03 -15.37 -0.64
N GLY A 98 2.29 -16.35 -1.51
CA GLY A 98 1.38 -17.48 -1.70
C GLY A 98 0.13 -17.13 -2.50
N ALA A 99 0.22 -16.07 -3.32
CA ALA A 99 -0.87 -15.56 -4.16
C ALA A 99 -0.83 -16.15 -5.58
N GLU A 100 -1.94 -16.04 -6.31
CA GLU A 100 -2.03 -16.54 -7.69
C GLU A 100 -1.20 -15.69 -8.67
N ASP A 101 -1.25 -14.36 -8.53
CA ASP A 101 -0.43 -13.42 -9.30
C ASP A 101 -0.13 -12.16 -8.48
N VAL A 102 0.83 -11.37 -8.96
CA VAL A 102 1.23 -10.07 -8.40
C VAL A 102 1.44 -9.04 -9.51
N ILE A 103 1.02 -7.81 -9.26
CA ILE A 103 1.38 -6.63 -10.05
C ILE A 103 2.07 -5.59 -9.16
N THR A 104 3.10 -4.96 -9.71
CA THR A 104 3.87 -3.92 -9.01
C THR A 104 3.45 -2.51 -9.43
N PHE A 105 3.52 -1.58 -8.47
CA PHE A 105 3.25 -0.15 -8.61
C PHE A 105 4.43 0.68 -8.08
N GLN A 106 4.44 1.98 -8.33
CA GLN A 106 5.52 2.89 -7.92
C GLN A 106 5.59 3.11 -6.41
N SER A 107 4.50 2.90 -5.68
CA SER A 107 4.44 2.92 -4.22
C SER A 107 3.20 2.20 -3.71
N GLY A 108 3.16 1.83 -2.42
CA GLY A 108 1.93 1.34 -1.79
C GLY A 108 0.76 2.34 -1.89
N PHE A 109 1.07 3.64 -2.00
CA PHE A 109 0.08 4.68 -2.25
C PHE A 109 -0.57 4.51 -3.63
N THR A 110 0.23 4.38 -4.70
CA THR A 110 -0.32 4.20 -6.05
C THR A 110 -0.93 2.82 -6.27
N ALA A 111 -0.49 1.80 -5.53
CA ALA A 111 -1.12 0.49 -5.50
C ALA A 111 -2.58 0.58 -5.00
N ASN A 112 -2.81 1.25 -3.86
CA ASN A 112 -4.16 1.49 -3.34
C ASN A 112 -5.02 2.29 -4.33
N LEU A 113 -4.54 3.44 -4.80
CA LEU A 113 -5.29 4.29 -5.73
C LEU A 113 -5.67 3.55 -7.03
N GLY A 114 -4.71 2.81 -7.60
CA GLY A 114 -4.90 2.06 -8.83
C GLY A 114 -5.83 0.87 -8.67
N THR A 115 -5.78 0.20 -7.53
CA THR A 115 -6.60 -0.99 -7.25
C THR A 115 -8.04 -0.61 -6.98
N ILE A 116 -8.27 0.30 -6.03
CA ILE A 116 -9.62 0.67 -5.58
C ILE A 116 -10.41 1.29 -6.75
N SER A 117 -9.81 2.26 -7.47
CA SER A 117 -10.49 2.94 -8.57
C SER A 117 -10.70 2.09 -9.82
N ALA A 118 -10.01 0.95 -9.95
CA ALA A 118 -10.24 0.01 -11.04
C ALA A 118 -11.36 -0.99 -10.73
N LEU A 119 -11.58 -1.33 -9.46
CA LEU A 119 -12.52 -2.38 -9.06
C LEU A 119 -13.94 -1.86 -8.86
N VAL A 120 -14.08 -0.67 -8.26
CA VAL A 120 -15.38 -0.07 -7.92
C VAL A 120 -15.53 1.33 -8.50
N GLY A 121 -16.76 1.77 -8.67
CA GLY A 121 -17.14 3.06 -9.23
C GLY A 121 -18.46 3.60 -8.68
N LYS A 122 -19.04 4.61 -9.33
CA LYS A 122 -20.23 5.37 -8.86
C LYS A 122 -21.48 4.53 -8.53
N GLU A 123 -21.58 3.31 -9.07
CA GLU A 123 -22.71 2.39 -8.85
C GLU A 123 -22.46 1.39 -7.71
N ASP A 124 -21.28 1.46 -7.09
CA ASP A 124 -20.78 0.49 -6.12
C ASP A 124 -20.59 1.13 -4.73
N VAL A 125 -20.31 0.29 -3.73
CA VAL A 125 -20.07 0.70 -2.34
C VAL A 125 -18.74 0.16 -1.81
N ILE A 126 -18.10 0.94 -0.94
CA ILE A 126 -16.90 0.58 -0.19
C ILE A 126 -17.24 0.59 1.29
N PHE A 127 -16.96 -0.51 1.99
CA PHE A 127 -16.97 -0.60 3.45
C PHE A 127 -15.53 -0.44 3.95
N SER A 128 -15.22 0.67 4.59
CA SER A 128 -13.85 1.04 4.99
C SER A 128 -13.74 1.13 6.50
N ASP A 129 -12.72 0.50 7.09
CA ASP A 129 -12.35 0.78 8.48
C ASP A 129 -12.08 2.28 8.64
N ARG A 130 -12.49 2.85 9.77
CA ARG A 130 -12.37 4.28 10.07
C ARG A 130 -10.93 4.78 10.16
N LEU A 131 -9.99 3.91 10.54
CA LEU A 131 -8.59 4.27 10.73
C LEU A 131 -7.70 3.89 9.54
N ASN A 132 -8.30 3.46 8.42
CA ASN A 132 -7.57 3.12 7.20
C ASN A 132 -6.60 4.23 6.76
N HIS A 133 -5.46 3.80 6.20
CA HIS A 133 -4.44 4.70 5.72
C HIS A 133 -4.97 5.68 4.65
N ALA A 134 -4.36 6.88 4.59
CA ALA A 134 -4.77 7.96 3.70
C ALA A 134 -4.87 7.55 2.22
N SER A 135 -4.01 6.62 1.75
CA SER A 135 -4.10 6.11 0.37
C SER A 135 -5.37 5.32 0.08
N ILE A 136 -5.91 4.59 1.06
CA ILE A 136 -7.19 3.89 0.92
C ILE A 136 -8.32 4.93 0.86
N ILE A 137 -8.29 5.93 1.73
CA ILE A 137 -9.27 7.03 1.74
C ILE A 137 -9.27 7.75 0.39
N ASP A 138 -8.10 8.11 -0.12
CA ASP A 138 -7.98 8.83 -1.39
C ASP A 138 -8.33 7.95 -2.59
N GLY A 139 -7.93 6.67 -2.60
CA GLY A 139 -8.34 5.72 -3.62
C GLY A 139 -9.86 5.49 -3.64
N SER A 140 -10.48 5.42 -2.46
CA SER A 140 -11.92 5.29 -2.31
C SER A 140 -12.65 6.52 -2.85
N ARG A 141 -12.17 7.73 -2.53
CA ARG A 141 -12.73 8.98 -3.09
C ARG A 141 -12.56 9.04 -4.59
N LEU A 142 -11.40 8.66 -5.11
CA LEU A 142 -11.10 8.65 -6.55
C LEU A 142 -12.01 7.70 -7.33
N SER A 143 -12.41 6.57 -6.74
CA SER A 143 -13.31 5.61 -7.39
C SER A 143 -14.70 6.21 -7.70
N GLY A 144 -15.16 7.15 -6.87
CA GLY A 144 -16.52 7.69 -6.92
C GLY A 144 -17.59 6.76 -6.34
N ALA A 145 -17.23 5.59 -5.80
CA ALA A 145 -18.13 4.71 -5.08
C ALA A 145 -18.67 5.36 -3.81
N LYS A 146 -19.82 4.88 -3.31
CA LYS A 146 -20.30 5.27 -1.99
C LYS A 146 -19.34 4.71 -0.94
N ILE A 147 -18.82 5.57 -0.06
CA ILE A 147 -17.98 5.14 1.06
C ILE A 147 -18.85 5.06 2.32
N ILE A 148 -18.88 3.89 2.94
CA ILE A 148 -19.52 3.62 4.22
C ILE A 148 -18.43 3.24 5.22
N PRO A 149 -18.07 4.12 6.17
CA PRO A 149 -17.13 3.76 7.22
C PRO A 149 -17.78 2.80 8.23
N TYR A 150 -17.03 1.84 8.76
CA TYR A 150 -17.42 1.01 9.92
C TYR A 150 -16.42 1.17 11.05
N GLU A 151 -16.87 0.99 12.29
CA GLU A 151 -16.05 1.22 13.47
C GLU A 151 -14.79 0.34 13.50
N HIS A 152 -13.70 0.95 13.95
CA HIS A 152 -12.36 0.38 13.85
C HIS A 152 -12.29 -0.99 14.53
N ASN A 153 -11.79 -1.99 13.80
CA ASN A 153 -11.68 -3.38 14.25
C ASN A 153 -13.01 -4.01 14.74
N ASP A 154 -14.16 -3.56 14.22
CA ASP A 154 -15.47 -4.10 14.61
C ASP A 154 -16.16 -4.86 13.46
N PRO A 155 -16.03 -6.21 13.42
CA PRO A 155 -16.75 -7.05 12.47
C PRO A 155 -18.28 -6.97 12.57
N SER A 156 -18.83 -6.64 13.75
CA SER A 156 -20.28 -6.51 13.93
C SER A 156 -20.75 -5.21 13.27
N ALA A 157 -20.04 -4.10 13.49
CA ALA A 157 -20.33 -2.84 12.82
C ALA A 157 -20.19 -2.94 11.29
N LEU A 158 -19.18 -3.69 10.80
CA LEU A 158 -19.06 -4.01 9.38
C LEU A 158 -20.30 -4.76 8.87
N GLU A 159 -20.72 -5.81 9.58
CA GLU A 159 -21.87 -6.61 9.17
C GLU A 159 -23.18 -5.80 9.17
N GLU A 160 -23.39 -4.92 10.16
CA GLU A 160 -24.53 -4.00 10.21
C GLU A 160 -24.54 -3.06 9.01
N ALA A 161 -23.40 -2.44 8.69
CA ALA A 161 -23.26 -1.57 7.52
C ALA A 161 -23.56 -2.31 6.21
N ILE A 162 -23.11 -3.56 6.08
CA ILE A 162 -23.41 -4.40 4.90
C ILE A 162 -24.92 -4.65 4.78
N LYS A 163 -25.58 -5.07 5.87
CA LYS A 163 -27.03 -5.33 5.88
C LYS A 163 -27.85 -4.10 5.49
N GLU A 164 -27.41 -2.92 5.93
CA GLU A 164 -28.13 -1.67 5.65
C GLU A 164 -27.94 -1.19 4.22
N HIS A 165 -26.72 -1.31 3.67
CA HIS A 165 -26.37 -0.59 2.44
C HIS A 165 -26.16 -1.49 1.22
N ALA A 166 -25.67 -2.71 1.36
CA ALA A 166 -25.12 -3.48 0.24
C ALA A 166 -26.15 -3.75 -0.88
N SER A 167 -27.42 -3.99 -0.53
CA SER A 167 -28.49 -4.26 -1.51
C SER A 167 -28.82 -3.07 -2.43
N SER A 168 -28.36 -1.86 -2.08
CA SER A 168 -28.61 -0.64 -2.87
C SER A 168 -27.56 -0.39 -3.96
N TYR A 169 -26.52 -1.24 -4.03
CA TYR A 169 -25.37 -1.03 -4.91
C TYR A 169 -25.09 -2.28 -5.75
N ARG A 170 -24.44 -2.08 -6.89
CA ARG A 170 -24.16 -3.15 -7.86
C ARG A 170 -23.09 -4.11 -7.36
N ARG A 171 -22.01 -3.58 -6.76
CA ARG A 171 -20.89 -4.33 -6.18
C ARG A 171 -20.47 -3.69 -4.86
N ALA A 172 -19.80 -4.47 -4.03
CA ALA A 172 -19.23 -4.01 -2.78
C ALA A 172 -17.74 -4.39 -2.69
N LEU A 173 -16.98 -3.58 -1.95
CA LEU A 173 -15.59 -3.83 -1.59
C LEU A 173 -15.40 -3.53 -0.10
N ILE A 174 -14.87 -4.49 0.65
CA ILE A 174 -14.44 -4.30 2.05
C ILE A 174 -12.94 -3.98 2.04
N ILE A 175 -12.53 -2.95 2.78
CA ILE A 175 -11.13 -2.53 2.89
C ILE A 175 -10.74 -2.29 4.35
N THR A 176 -9.59 -2.83 4.75
CA THR A 176 -8.97 -2.58 6.06
C THR A 176 -7.45 -2.55 5.93
N ASP A 177 -6.76 -1.73 6.73
CA ASP A 177 -5.33 -1.92 7.02
C ASP A 177 -5.16 -3.26 7.75
N GLY A 178 -4.07 -3.98 7.48
CA GLY A 178 -3.73 -5.18 8.22
C GLY A 178 -3.14 -4.85 9.59
N VAL A 179 -2.13 -3.98 9.60
CA VAL A 179 -1.53 -3.42 10.82
C VAL A 179 -1.65 -1.91 10.75
N PHE A 180 -2.34 -1.31 11.71
CA PHE A 180 -2.65 0.11 11.69
C PHE A 180 -1.42 0.94 12.08
N SER A 181 -1.05 1.90 11.24
CA SER A 181 0.29 2.53 11.29
C SER A 181 0.57 3.34 12.55
N MET A 182 -0.46 3.92 13.16
CA MET A 182 -0.32 4.82 14.29
C MET A 182 -0.47 4.13 15.65
N ASP A 183 -1.24 3.04 15.69
CA ASP A 183 -1.59 2.33 16.92
C ASP A 183 -0.85 0.98 17.05
N GLY A 184 -0.49 0.35 15.92
CA GLY A 184 0.28 -0.89 15.86
C GLY A 184 -0.54 -2.16 16.17
N ASP A 185 -1.84 -2.01 16.37
CA ASP A 185 -2.79 -3.12 16.46
C ASP A 185 -3.03 -3.76 15.08
N ILE A 186 -3.65 -4.95 15.12
CA ILE A 186 -3.80 -5.83 13.97
C ILE A 186 -5.28 -6.05 13.72
N ALA A 187 -5.72 -5.89 12.47
CA ALA A 187 -7.11 -6.14 12.09
C ALA A 187 -7.55 -7.58 12.44
N PRO A 188 -8.79 -7.76 12.94
CA PRO A 188 -9.35 -9.08 13.25
C PRO A 188 -9.76 -9.83 11.97
N LEU A 189 -8.80 -10.05 11.05
CA LEU A 189 -9.05 -10.59 9.72
C LEU A 189 -9.85 -11.89 9.70
N PRO A 190 -9.65 -12.87 10.59
CA PRO A 190 -10.48 -14.08 10.58
C PRO A 190 -11.97 -13.77 10.71
N ALA A 191 -12.35 -12.83 11.57
CA ALA A 191 -13.75 -12.45 11.76
C ALA A 191 -14.28 -11.62 10.57
N LEU A 192 -13.48 -10.69 10.06
CA LEU A 192 -13.85 -9.88 8.89
C LEU A 192 -14.01 -10.75 7.62
N VAL A 193 -13.17 -11.77 7.43
CA VAL A 193 -13.28 -12.72 6.31
C VAL A 193 -14.58 -13.50 6.39
N GLU A 194 -15.00 -13.97 7.58
CA GLU A 194 -16.27 -14.69 7.72
C GLU A 194 -17.48 -13.78 7.38
N VAL A 195 -17.41 -12.50 7.75
CA VAL A 195 -18.42 -11.50 7.33
C VAL A 195 -18.40 -11.33 5.81
N ALA A 196 -17.25 -11.05 5.19
CA ALA A 196 -17.12 -10.87 3.76
C ALA A 196 -17.68 -12.07 2.96
N LYS A 197 -17.33 -13.29 3.40
CA LYS A 197 -17.78 -14.54 2.78
C LYS A 197 -19.29 -14.75 2.88
N LYS A 198 -19.93 -14.35 3.99
CA LYS A 198 -21.37 -14.49 4.18
C LYS A 198 -22.19 -13.73 3.13
N TYR A 199 -21.64 -12.62 2.61
CA TYR A 199 -22.31 -11.74 1.65
C TYR A 199 -21.68 -11.77 0.24
N ASP A 200 -20.69 -12.63 0.00
CA ASP A 200 -19.96 -12.73 -1.27
C ASP A 200 -19.38 -11.37 -1.74
N ILE A 201 -18.74 -10.66 -0.82
CA ILE A 201 -18.17 -9.32 -1.05
C ILE A 201 -16.65 -9.41 -1.19
N LEU A 202 -16.09 -8.71 -2.19
CA LEU A 202 -14.65 -8.60 -2.37
C LEU A 202 -13.97 -8.05 -1.11
N PHE A 203 -12.88 -8.68 -0.69
CA PHE A 203 -12.12 -8.25 0.47
C PHE A 203 -10.66 -7.90 0.11
N MET A 204 -10.30 -6.65 0.37
CA MET A 204 -8.96 -6.11 0.24
C MET A 204 -8.37 -5.78 1.62
N VAL A 205 -7.12 -6.18 1.85
CA VAL A 205 -6.32 -5.79 3.03
C VAL A 205 -5.06 -5.03 2.61
N ASP A 206 -4.70 -3.95 3.32
CA ASP A 206 -3.41 -3.27 3.16
C ASP A 206 -2.41 -3.75 4.23
N ASP A 207 -1.51 -4.64 3.81
CA ASP A 207 -0.50 -5.26 4.65
C ASP A 207 0.86 -4.51 4.63
N ALA A 208 0.87 -3.22 4.27
CA ALA A 208 2.12 -2.47 4.17
C ALA A 208 2.96 -2.48 5.47
N HIS A 209 2.33 -2.60 6.64
CA HIS A 209 3.01 -2.66 7.94
C HIS A 209 3.18 -4.09 8.50
N GLY A 210 2.47 -5.09 7.96
CA GLY A 210 2.66 -6.50 8.35
C GLY A 210 3.67 -7.23 7.48
N GLU A 211 3.84 -6.84 6.21
CA GLU A 211 4.81 -7.43 5.30
C GLU A 211 6.25 -7.32 5.83
N GLY A 212 6.97 -8.44 5.78
CA GLY A 212 8.31 -8.61 6.33
C GLY A 212 8.36 -8.85 7.85
N VAL A 213 7.27 -8.64 8.58
CA VAL A 213 7.23 -8.72 10.06
C VAL A 213 6.32 -9.86 10.54
N LEU A 214 5.12 -9.96 9.99
CA LEU A 214 4.11 -10.96 10.36
C LEU A 214 4.21 -12.21 9.48
N GLY A 215 3.68 -13.31 9.99
CA GLY A 215 3.61 -14.58 9.29
C GLY A 215 4.96 -15.31 9.19
N LYS A 216 4.91 -16.54 8.68
CA LYS A 216 6.06 -17.41 8.51
C LYS A 216 7.00 -16.83 7.47
N GLY A 217 8.18 -16.39 7.91
CA GLY A 217 9.20 -15.80 7.03
C GLY A 217 8.85 -14.38 6.57
N GLY A 218 7.99 -13.66 7.30
CA GLY A 218 7.62 -12.28 7.01
C GLY A 218 6.59 -12.14 5.89
N ARG A 219 5.82 -13.18 5.58
CA ARG A 219 4.87 -13.17 4.45
C ARG A 219 3.74 -12.16 4.59
N GLY A 220 3.45 -11.71 5.79
CA GLY A 220 2.38 -10.74 6.03
C GLY A 220 1.23 -11.28 6.87
N ILE A 221 0.23 -10.42 7.06
CA ILE A 221 -0.93 -10.70 7.90
C ILE A 221 -1.81 -11.85 7.38
N VAL A 222 -1.92 -12.01 6.05
CA VAL A 222 -2.72 -13.09 5.44
C VAL A 222 -2.14 -14.46 5.82
N ASP A 223 -0.82 -14.58 5.77
CA ASP A 223 -0.11 -15.80 6.19
C ASP A 223 -0.14 -15.98 7.72
N HIS A 224 -0.03 -14.90 8.49
CA HIS A 224 -0.11 -14.92 9.95
C HIS A 224 -1.39 -15.62 10.46
N PHE A 225 -2.52 -15.36 9.80
CA PHE A 225 -3.81 -15.98 10.15
C PHE A 225 -4.16 -17.22 9.31
N GLY A 226 -3.31 -17.64 8.36
CA GLY A 226 -3.59 -18.78 7.49
C GLY A 226 -4.79 -18.56 6.55
N LEU A 227 -4.96 -17.34 6.04
CA LEU A 227 -6.10 -16.92 5.22
C LEU A 227 -5.81 -16.90 3.71
N HIS A 228 -4.76 -17.59 3.27
CA HIS A 228 -4.44 -17.76 1.85
C HIS A 228 -5.65 -18.26 1.05
N GLY A 229 -5.97 -17.59 -0.05
CA GLY A 229 -7.12 -17.90 -0.89
C GLY A 229 -8.49 -17.52 -0.31
N LYS A 230 -8.55 -16.85 0.86
CA LYS A 230 -9.78 -16.31 1.45
C LYS A 230 -9.87 -14.78 1.40
N ILE A 231 -8.78 -14.13 1.03
CA ILE A 231 -8.69 -12.68 0.82
C ILE A 231 -8.38 -12.48 -0.66
N ASP A 232 -9.17 -11.62 -1.33
CA ASP A 232 -9.08 -11.46 -2.78
C ASP A 232 -7.86 -10.64 -3.19
N ILE A 233 -7.51 -9.66 -2.36
CA ILE A 233 -6.50 -8.64 -2.64
C ILE A 233 -5.70 -8.33 -1.38
N GLU A 234 -4.39 -8.39 -1.50
CA GLU A 234 -3.44 -7.94 -0.49
C GLU A 234 -2.56 -6.84 -1.10
N ILE A 235 -2.68 -5.62 -0.56
CA ILE A 235 -1.80 -4.49 -0.88
C ILE A 235 -0.57 -4.57 0.02
N GLY A 236 0.60 -4.25 -0.53
CA GLY A 236 1.85 -4.16 0.21
C GLY A 236 2.73 -3.01 -0.27
N THR A 237 3.88 -2.84 0.38
CA THR A 237 4.88 -1.84 0.00
C THR A 237 6.29 -2.37 0.15
N MET A 238 7.14 -2.06 -0.82
CA MET A 238 8.56 -2.34 -0.75
C MET A 238 9.36 -1.27 0.00
N SER A 239 8.70 -0.19 0.42
CA SER A 239 9.34 0.97 1.06
C SER A 239 9.51 0.92 2.58
N LYS A 240 9.17 -0.21 3.19
CA LYS A 240 9.24 -0.41 4.64
C LYS A 240 10.19 -1.56 4.96
N ALA A 241 9.67 -2.74 5.29
CA ALA A 241 10.49 -3.89 5.66
C ALA A 241 11.52 -4.29 4.59
N PHE A 242 11.18 -4.17 3.30
CA PHE A 242 12.10 -4.47 2.20
C PHE A 242 13.13 -3.37 1.90
N GLY A 243 12.94 -2.16 2.45
CA GLY A 243 13.95 -1.11 2.43
C GLY A 243 14.22 -0.45 1.07
N VAL A 244 13.35 -0.60 0.08
CA VAL A 244 13.51 0.00 -1.26
C VAL A 244 12.30 0.88 -1.62
N MET A 245 11.82 0.90 -2.86
CA MET A 245 10.62 1.64 -3.26
C MET A 245 9.73 0.78 -4.12
N GLY A 246 8.41 1.00 -4.05
CA GLY A 246 7.41 0.32 -4.86
C GLY A 246 6.21 -0.17 -4.04
N GLY A 247 5.11 -0.45 -4.74
CA GLY A 247 3.89 -1.03 -4.19
C GLY A 247 3.62 -2.40 -4.79
N ILE A 248 2.86 -3.20 -4.05
CA ILE A 248 2.54 -4.58 -4.41
C ILE A 248 1.02 -4.73 -4.35
N VAL A 249 0.45 -5.40 -5.34
CA VAL A 249 -0.91 -5.94 -5.26
C VAL A 249 -0.80 -7.43 -5.56
N ALA A 250 -1.10 -8.25 -4.57
CA ALA A 250 -1.10 -9.71 -4.64
C ALA A 250 -2.53 -10.22 -4.50
N GLY A 251 -2.89 -11.30 -5.19
CA GLY A 251 -4.19 -11.91 -4.98
C GLY A 251 -4.67 -12.75 -6.15
N ASN A 252 -5.98 -12.70 -6.40
CA ASN A 252 -6.66 -13.43 -7.46
C ASN A 252 -6.15 -13.01 -8.85
N LYS A 253 -5.80 -13.98 -9.71
CA LYS A 253 -5.22 -13.72 -11.04
C LYS A 253 -6.12 -12.88 -11.95
N ILE A 254 -7.44 -13.00 -11.83
CA ILE A 254 -8.40 -12.25 -12.65
C ILE A 254 -8.38 -10.78 -12.24
N ILE A 255 -8.28 -10.51 -10.93
CA ILE A 255 -8.14 -9.15 -10.42
C ILE A 255 -6.81 -8.56 -10.89
N ILE A 256 -5.70 -9.29 -10.76
CA ILE A 256 -4.40 -8.80 -11.19
C ILE A 256 -4.36 -8.51 -12.70
N GLU A 257 -4.92 -9.39 -13.53
CA GLU A 257 -5.08 -9.13 -14.97
C GLU A 257 -5.92 -7.88 -15.23
N TRP A 258 -7.05 -7.71 -14.53
CA TRP A 258 -7.86 -6.51 -14.65
C TRP A 258 -7.08 -5.24 -14.30
N LEU A 259 -6.24 -5.27 -13.26
CA LEU A 259 -5.38 -4.14 -12.89
C LEU A 259 -4.33 -3.80 -13.94
N ARG A 260 -3.78 -4.80 -14.66
CA ARG A 260 -2.89 -4.54 -15.81
C ARG A 260 -3.61 -3.76 -16.91
N GLN A 261 -4.91 -3.99 -17.09
CA GLN A 261 -5.72 -3.33 -18.13
C GLN A 261 -6.38 -2.02 -17.69
N ARG A 262 -6.58 -1.80 -16.39
CA ARG A 262 -7.46 -0.72 -15.87
C ARG A 262 -6.87 0.06 -14.70
N GLY A 263 -5.82 -0.44 -14.06
CA GLY A 263 -5.09 0.27 -13.02
C GLY A 263 -4.39 1.50 -13.58
N ARG A 264 -4.99 2.68 -13.42
CA ARG A 264 -4.50 3.92 -14.05
C ARG A 264 -3.04 4.27 -13.68
N PRO A 265 -2.60 4.18 -12.40
CA PRO A 265 -1.21 4.42 -12.07
C PRO A 265 -0.23 3.41 -12.71
N PHE A 266 -0.67 2.18 -12.99
CA PHE A 266 0.14 1.20 -13.73
C PHE A 266 0.24 1.57 -15.22
N MET A 267 -0.86 2.00 -15.83
CA MET A 267 -0.92 2.31 -17.26
C MET A 267 -0.29 3.65 -17.64
N PHE A 268 -0.38 4.65 -16.77
CA PHE A 268 -0.07 6.06 -17.09
C PHE A 268 1.08 6.64 -16.27
N SER A 269 1.85 5.80 -15.58
CA SER A 269 3.08 6.21 -14.90
C SER A 269 4.21 5.25 -15.25
N SER A 270 5.43 5.79 -15.32
CA SER A 270 6.61 5.01 -15.66
C SER A 270 6.77 3.82 -14.73
N ALA A 271 7.31 2.73 -15.25
CA ALA A 271 7.60 1.54 -14.45
C ALA A 271 8.59 1.88 -13.30
N VAL A 272 8.56 1.07 -12.25
CA VAL A 272 9.46 1.24 -11.09
C VAL A 272 10.91 1.08 -11.56
N THR A 273 11.85 1.78 -10.94
CA THR A 273 13.28 1.56 -11.24
C THR A 273 13.80 0.38 -10.45
N ALA A 274 14.88 -0.24 -10.92
CA ALA A 274 15.73 -0.99 -10.01
C ALA A 274 16.23 -0.03 -8.89
N PRO A 275 16.38 -0.50 -7.64
CA PRO A 275 16.97 0.30 -6.56
C PRO A 275 18.40 0.74 -6.86
#